data_AF-A0A2B7YZV4-F1
#
_entry.id   AF-A0A2B7YZV4-F1
#
_cell.length_a   1.000
_cell.length_b   1.000
_cell.length_c   1.000
_cell.angle_alpha   90.00
_cell.angle_beta   90.00
_cell.angle_gamma   90.00
#
_symmetry.space_group_name_H-M   'P 1'
#
loop_
_entity.id
_entity.type
_entity.pdbx_description
1 polymer ?
#
loop_
_entity_poly.entity_id
_entity_poly.type
_entity_poly.pdbx_seq_one_letter_code
_entity_poly.pdbx_strand_id
1 'polypeptide(L)'
;MGKDAQGIIMYTPDGYMSAQLMAPGAPPFAVADLNGGTQEELAEAMKRYLAYSGRFRVTELEGDGDGNRKVKLEHEMMVSSFPNWLGDVQERRVRVEGEYLTGCSDEPSLVKGEEQLPTLLWKRMASN
;
A
#
# COMPACT_ATOMS: atom_id res chain seq x y z
N MET A 1 -0.11 -2.26 -10.29
CA MET A 1 -1.42 -1.58 -10.07
C MET A 1 -1.76 -0.60 -11.19
N GLY A 2 -0.85 0.25 -11.65
CA GLY A 2 -1.10 1.16 -12.77
C GLY A 2 -1.78 2.46 -12.33
N LYS A 3 -1.98 3.39 -13.27
CA LYS A 3 -2.50 4.75 -13.01
C LYS A 3 -3.94 4.79 -12.49
N ASP A 4 -4.73 3.77 -12.80
CA ASP A 4 -6.15 3.68 -12.46
C ASP A 4 -6.38 2.89 -11.15
N ALA A 5 -5.32 2.66 -10.39
CA ALA A 5 -5.39 1.96 -9.11
C ALA A 5 -6.30 2.70 -8.14
N GLN A 6 -7.12 1.93 -7.43
CA GLN A 6 -7.94 2.40 -6.32
C GLN A 6 -7.33 1.92 -5.03
N GLY A 7 -7.50 2.69 -3.96
CA GLY A 7 -7.02 2.26 -2.66
C GLY A 7 -7.34 3.23 -1.55
N ILE A 8 -7.07 2.77 -0.34
CA ILE A 8 -7.08 3.58 0.87
C ILE A 8 -5.90 3.16 1.74
N ILE A 9 -5.30 4.15 2.42
CA ILE A 9 -4.36 3.90 3.50
C ILE A 9 -4.80 4.68 4.73
N MET A 10 -4.79 4.01 5.87
CA MET A 10 -5.23 4.56 7.15
C MET A 10 -4.05 4.48 8.12
N TYR A 11 -3.87 5.54 8.90
CA TYR A 11 -2.95 5.58 10.04
C TYR A 11 -3.75 5.95 11.28
N THR A 12 -3.66 5.14 12.31
CA THR A 12 -4.41 5.33 13.55
C THR A 12 -3.51 5.95 14.64
N PRO A 13 -4.07 6.70 15.59
CA PRO A 13 -3.29 7.32 16.67
C PRO A 13 -2.56 6.33 17.60
N ASP A 14 -3.02 5.09 17.69
CA ASP A 14 -2.43 4.01 18.47
C ASP A 14 -1.30 3.25 17.73
N GLY A 15 -0.86 3.76 16.57
CA GLY A 15 0.36 3.29 15.90
C GLY A 15 0.14 2.14 14.92
N TYR A 16 -1.10 1.92 14.46
CA TYR A 16 -1.43 0.93 13.45
C TYR A 16 -1.72 1.57 12.10
N MET A 17 -1.47 0.80 11.04
CA MET A 17 -1.79 1.17 9.69
C MET A 17 -2.50 0.04 8.96
N SER A 18 -3.28 0.40 7.95
CA SER A 18 -3.86 -0.54 6.99
C SER A 18 -3.83 0.09 5.61
N ALA A 19 -3.31 -0.65 4.63
CA ALA A 19 -3.30 -0.25 3.23
C ALA A 19 -4.03 -1.28 2.38
N GLN A 20 -4.87 -0.79 1.48
CA GLN A 20 -5.60 -1.60 0.52
C GLN A 20 -5.43 -0.96 -0.86
N LEU A 21 -5.03 -1.77 -1.83
CA LEU A 21 -4.76 -1.36 -3.21
C LEU A 21 -5.41 -2.37 -4.16
N MET A 22 -6.16 -1.87 -5.13
CA MET A 22 -6.84 -2.67 -6.14
C MET A 22 -6.60 -2.10 -7.53
N ALA A 23 -6.25 -2.96 -8.49
CA ALA A 23 -6.36 -2.66 -9.91
C ALA A 23 -7.80 -2.94 -10.37
N PRO A 24 -8.49 -1.99 -11.03
CA PRO A 24 -9.86 -2.17 -11.47
C PRO A 24 -9.97 -3.28 -12.52
N GLY A 25 -11.19 -3.82 -12.71
CA GLY A 25 -11.50 -4.75 -13.79
C GLY A 25 -11.40 -6.25 -13.45
N ALA A 26 -11.31 -6.61 -12.17
CA ALA A 26 -11.60 -7.99 -11.77
C ALA A 26 -13.08 -8.31 -12.04
N PRO A 27 -13.42 -9.41 -12.72
CA PRO A 27 -14.81 -9.83 -12.87
C PRO A 27 -15.40 -10.23 -11.51
N PRO A 28 -16.71 -10.04 -11.29
CA PRO A 28 -17.39 -10.59 -10.12
C PRO A 28 -17.35 -12.12 -10.17
N PHE A 29 -17.38 -12.75 -9.00
CA PHE A 29 -17.43 -14.21 -8.90
C PHE A 29 -18.81 -14.69 -9.35
N ALA A 30 -18.86 -15.87 -9.96
CA ALA A 30 -20.13 -16.48 -10.38
C ALA A 30 -21.04 -16.83 -9.20
N VAL A 31 -20.46 -17.09 -8.03
CA VAL A 31 -21.18 -17.43 -6.80
C VAL A 31 -20.98 -16.35 -5.72
N ALA A 32 -22.05 -15.99 -5.02
CA ALA A 32 -22.02 -15.04 -3.91
C ALA A 32 -21.66 -15.72 -2.58
N ASP A 33 -20.59 -16.51 -2.58
CA ASP A 33 -20.03 -17.15 -1.39
C ASP A 33 -18.60 -16.63 -1.17
N LEU A 34 -18.34 -16.09 0.03
CA LEU A 34 -17.03 -15.55 0.40
C LEU A 34 -15.90 -16.59 0.36
N ASN A 35 -16.22 -17.87 0.55
CA ASN A 35 -15.25 -18.98 0.44
C ASN A 35 -15.46 -19.80 -0.84
N GLY A 36 -16.34 -19.34 -1.74
CA GLY A 36 -16.58 -19.96 -3.04
C GLY A 36 -15.65 -19.44 -4.13
N GLY A 37 -16.10 -19.59 -5.37
CA GLY A 37 -15.37 -19.20 -6.58
C GLY A 37 -14.44 -20.29 -7.10
N THR A 38 -14.06 -20.18 -8.37
CA THR A 38 -13.08 -21.09 -8.97
C THR A 38 -11.65 -20.64 -8.65
N GLN A 39 -10.68 -21.52 -8.89
CA GLN A 39 -9.26 -21.19 -8.70
C GLN A 39 -8.83 -20.01 -9.59
N GLU A 40 -9.39 -19.90 -10.79
CA GLU A 40 -9.13 -18.82 -11.74
C GLU A 40 -9.68 -17.48 -11.26
N GLU A 41 -10.91 -17.47 -10.74
CA GLU A 41 -11.55 -16.27 -10.17
C GLU A 41 -10.74 -15.74 -8.97
N LEU A 42 -10.37 -16.65 -8.06
CA LEU A 42 -9.55 -16.33 -6.88
C LEU A 42 -8.17 -15.79 -7.29
N ALA A 43 -7.50 -16.43 -8.23
CA ALA A 43 -6.19 -16.02 -8.69
C ALA A 43 -6.23 -14.65 -9.39
N GLU A 44 -7.25 -14.37 -10.21
CA GLU A 44 -7.38 -13.10 -10.91
C GLU A 44 -7.71 -11.95 -9.95
N ALA A 45 -8.60 -12.17 -8.98
CA ALA A 45 -8.87 -11.20 -7.93
C ALA A 45 -7.61 -10.90 -7.11
N MET A 46 -6.88 -11.93 -6.69
CA MET A 46 -5.68 -11.78 -5.88
C MET A 46 -4.54 -11.08 -6.64
N LYS A 47 -4.33 -11.37 -7.93
CA LYS A 47 -3.33 -10.68 -8.77
C LYS A 47 -3.56 -9.17 -8.89
N ARG A 48 -4.80 -8.72 -8.70
CA ARG A 48 -5.21 -7.32 -8.78
C ARG A 48 -5.26 -6.64 -7.43
N TYR A 49 -5.01 -7.36 -6.34
CA TYR A 49 -5.20 -6.86 -4.99
C TYR A 49 -3.94 -6.97 -4.15
N LEU A 50 -3.64 -5.91 -3.39
CA LEU A 50 -2.60 -5.91 -2.39
C LEU A 50 -3.14 -5.25 -1.13
N ALA A 51 -3.20 -6.02 -0.06
CA ALA A 51 -3.59 -5.51 1.26
C ALA A 51 -2.58 -5.94 2.31
N TYR A 52 -2.26 -5.03 3.21
CA TYR A 52 -1.37 -5.30 4.34
C TYR A 52 -1.74 -4.38 5.51
N SER A 53 -1.47 -4.84 6.72
CA SER A 53 -1.73 -4.07 7.94
C SER A 53 -0.76 -4.47 9.02
N GLY A 54 -0.50 -3.53 9.92
CA GLY A 54 0.39 -3.76 11.06
C GLY A 54 0.78 -2.45 11.73
N ARG A 55 1.93 -2.46 12.40
CA ARG A 55 2.42 -1.26 13.09
C ARG A 55 3.13 -0.34 12.12
N PHE A 56 3.13 0.96 12.43
CA PHE A 56 3.97 1.90 11.71
C PHE A 56 4.81 2.76 12.64
N ARG A 57 5.96 3.20 12.14
CA ARG A 57 6.83 4.18 12.79
C ARG A 57 7.16 5.29 11.80
N VAL A 58 7.25 6.52 12.32
CA VAL A 58 7.56 7.72 11.54
C VAL A 58 8.77 8.39 12.15
N THR A 59 9.79 8.62 11.33
CA THR A 59 11.00 9.35 11.70
C THR A 59 11.15 10.54 10.77
N GLU A 60 11.26 11.74 11.32
CA GLU A 60 11.50 12.94 10.51
C GLU A 60 12.90 12.91 9.89
N LEU A 61 12.97 13.34 8.64
CA LEU A 61 14.25 13.47 7.91
C LEU A 61 14.58 14.95 7.77
N GLU A 62 15.87 15.26 7.67
CA GLU A 62 16.33 16.62 7.39
C GLU A 62 15.72 17.13 6.07
N GLY A 63 15.15 18.34 6.12
CA GLY A 63 14.57 19.01 4.95
C GLY A 63 15.64 19.57 4.02
N ASP A 64 15.31 19.71 2.74
CA ASP A 64 16.13 20.38 1.72
C ASP A 64 15.79 21.88 1.56
N GLY A 65 15.07 22.46 2.51
CA GLY A 65 14.72 23.89 2.53
C GLY A 65 13.51 24.26 1.66
N ASP A 66 12.80 23.28 1.10
CA ASP A 66 11.63 23.49 0.21
C ASP A 66 10.28 23.68 0.96
N GLY A 67 10.30 23.60 2.29
CA GLY A 67 9.11 23.74 3.14
C GLY A 67 8.24 22.48 3.24
N ASN A 68 8.60 21.39 2.56
CA ASN A 68 7.87 20.13 2.62
C ASN A 68 8.38 19.22 3.73
N ARG A 69 7.48 18.42 4.30
CA ARG A 69 7.86 17.44 5.34
C ARG A 69 8.31 16.14 4.70
N LYS A 70 9.56 15.74 4.95
CA LYS A 70 10.12 14.45 4.58
C LYS A 70 10.18 13.54 5.79
N VAL A 71 9.69 12.31 5.66
CA VAL A 71 9.76 11.33 6.75
C VAL A 71 10.17 9.97 6.20
N LYS A 72 10.91 9.22 7.02
CA LYS A 72 11.05 7.78 6.89
C LYS A 72 9.83 7.14 7.54
N LEU A 73 9.18 6.26 6.81
CA LEU A 73 8.01 5.52 7.23
C LEU A 73 8.32 4.03 7.19
N GLU A 74 8.11 3.36 8.31
CA GLU A 74 8.36 1.92 8.45
C GLU A 74 7.02 1.22 8.70
N HIS A 75 6.74 0.16 7.95
CA HIS A 75 5.55 -0.67 8.09
C HIS A 75 5.96 -2.07 8.51
N GLU A 76 5.59 -2.49 9.72
CA GLU A 76 5.85 -3.82 10.27
C GLU A 76 4.63 -4.71 9.99
N MET A 77 4.77 -5.66 9.07
CA MET A 77 3.60 -6.37 8.51
C MET A 77 3.14 -7.49 9.44
N MET A 78 1.95 -7.31 10.03
CA MET A 78 1.30 -8.32 10.84
C MET A 78 0.41 -9.24 10.00
N VAL A 79 -0.24 -8.67 8.99
CA VAL A 79 -1.05 -9.38 8.00
C VAL A 79 -0.75 -8.82 6.61
N SER A 80 -0.72 -9.69 5.61
CA SER A 80 -0.47 -9.32 4.22
C SER A 80 -1.11 -10.33 3.28
N SER A 81 -1.70 -9.84 2.20
CA SER A 81 -2.19 -10.68 1.10
C SER A 81 -1.03 -11.25 0.26
N PHE A 82 0.18 -10.70 0.41
CA PHE A 82 1.43 -11.29 -0.08
C PHE A 82 2.20 -11.90 1.10
N PRO A 83 2.14 -13.23 1.31
CA PRO A 83 2.63 -13.87 2.55
C PRO A 83 4.11 -13.66 2.84
N ASN A 84 4.93 -13.45 1.82
CA ASN A 84 6.37 -13.23 2.00
C ASN A 84 6.71 -11.98 2.81
N TRP A 85 5.76 -11.06 2.95
CA TRP A 85 5.94 -9.86 3.78
C TRP A 85 5.61 -10.08 5.25
N LEU A 86 5.02 -11.22 5.65
CA LEU A 86 4.65 -11.42 7.06
C LEU A 86 5.88 -11.36 7.98
N GLY A 87 5.82 -10.47 8.97
CA GLY A 87 6.91 -10.21 9.92
C GLY A 87 8.01 -9.30 9.37
N ASP A 88 7.95 -8.91 8.10
CA ASP A 88 8.92 -8.02 7.49
C ASP A 88 8.64 -6.54 7.82
N VAL A 89 9.67 -5.71 7.70
CA VAL A 89 9.58 -4.26 7.86
C VAL A 89 9.85 -3.61 6.51
N GLN A 90 8.83 -3.02 5.90
CA GLN A 90 8.98 -2.28 4.66
C GLN A 90 9.26 -0.80 4.96
N GLU A 91 10.39 -0.31 4.48
CA GLU A 91 10.81 1.07 4.63
C GLU A 91 10.46 1.91 3.40
N ARG A 92 10.01 3.14 3.64
CA ARG A 92 9.64 4.11 2.61
C ARG A 92 10.07 5.50 2.98
N ARG A 93 10.64 6.23 2.02
CA ARG A 93 10.75 7.69 2.11
C ARG A 93 9.49 8.30 1.56
N VAL A 94 8.83 9.10 2.38
CA VAL A 94 7.60 9.79 1.99
C VAL A 94 7.76 11.29 2.13
N ARG A 95 7.18 12.00 1.17
CA ARG A 95 7.06 13.45 1.14
C ARG A 95 5.60 13.81 1.35
N VAL A 96 5.34 14.71 2.28
CA VAL A 96 3.99 15.24 2.55
C VAL A 96 3.92 16.68 2.07
N GLU A 97 3.01 16.94 1.13
CA GLU A 97 2.81 18.23 0.46
C GLU A 97 1.32 18.59 0.49
N GLY A 98 0.92 19.41 1.46
CA GLY A 98 -0.49 19.74 1.69
C GLY A 98 -1.34 18.49 1.96
N GLU A 99 -2.24 18.17 1.04
CA GLU A 99 -3.11 16.99 1.12
C GLU A 99 -2.48 15.72 0.53
N TYR A 100 -1.31 15.82 -0.10
CA TYR A 100 -0.70 14.71 -0.81
C TYR A 100 0.41 14.05 0.00
N LEU A 101 0.44 12.72 0.00
CA LEU A 101 1.53 11.90 0.50
C LEU A 101 2.08 11.11 -0.67
N THR A 102 3.32 11.41 -1.06
CA THR A 102 4.05 10.70 -2.10
C THR A 102 5.08 9.81 -1.44
N GLY A 103 4.97 8.50 -1.63
CA GLY A 103 5.90 7.52 -1.08
C GLY A 103 6.63 6.74 -2.17
N CYS A 104 7.93 6.59 -2.01
CA CYS A 104 8.74 5.65 -2.78
C CYS A 104 9.27 4.59 -1.82
N SER A 105 9.20 3.31 -2.22
CA SER A 105 10.01 2.29 -1.55
C SER A 105 11.48 2.57 -1.83
N ASP A 106 12.34 2.40 -0.81
CA ASP A 106 13.79 2.60 -0.96
C ASP A 106 14.45 1.44 -1.71
N GLU A 107 13.81 0.27 -1.70
CA GLU A 107 14.26 -0.93 -2.42
C GLU A 107 13.32 -1.29 -3.58
N PRO A 108 13.86 -1.72 -4.73
CA PRO A 108 13.06 -2.26 -5.82
C PRO A 108 12.30 -3.50 -5.36
N SER A 109 11.02 -3.57 -5.70
CA SER A 109 10.20 -4.76 -5.55
C SER A 109 10.10 -5.48 -6.89
N LEU A 110 10.13 -6.81 -6.87
CA LEU A 110 9.87 -7.61 -8.06
C LEU A 110 8.37 -7.55 -8.39
N VAL A 111 8.01 -6.87 -9.47
CA VAL A 111 6.64 -6.70 -9.94
C VAL A 111 6.55 -7.19 -11.37
N LYS A 112 5.72 -8.22 -11.61
CA LYS A 112 5.58 -8.87 -12.93
C LYS A 112 6.92 -9.36 -13.55
N GLY A 113 7.87 -9.76 -12.71
CA GLY A 113 9.17 -10.26 -13.16
C GLY A 113 10.22 -9.17 -13.42
N GLU A 114 9.89 -7.90 -13.18
CA GLU A 114 10.79 -6.76 -13.32
C GLU A 114 11.03 -6.10 -11.96
N GLU A 115 12.25 -5.65 -11.70
CA GLU A 115 12.53 -4.80 -10.54
C GLU A 115 11.93 -3.41 -10.78
N GLN A 116 11.01 -3.01 -9.92
CA GLN A 116 10.34 -1.72 -10.00
C GLN A 116 10.46 -1.00 -8.67
N LEU A 117 10.64 0.32 -8.70
CA LEU A 117 10.50 1.18 -7.52
C LEU A 117 9.06 1.67 -7.46
N PRO A 118 8.18 1.01 -6.69
CA PRO A 118 6.78 1.42 -6.62
C PRO A 118 6.68 2.80 -5.97
N THR A 119 6.18 3.76 -6.74
CA THR A 119 5.77 5.07 -6.23
C THR A 119 4.27 5.09 -6.01
N LEU A 120 3.83 5.47 -4.81
CA LEU A 120 2.42 5.66 -4.47
C LEU A 120 2.16 7.13 -4.20
N LEU A 121 1.13 7.67 -4.82
CA LEU A 121 0.59 9.00 -4.55
C LEU A 121 -0.76 8.86 -3.88
N TRP A 122 -0.85 9.31 -2.63
CA TRP A 122 -2.08 9.31 -1.84
C TRP A 122 -2.58 10.74 -1.69
N LYS A 123 -3.89 10.94 -1.78
CA LYS A 123 -4.55 12.18 -1.41
C LYS A 123 -5.32 11.96 -0.10
N ARG A 124 -5.14 12.85 0.86
CA ARG A 124 -5.89 12.89 2.12
C ARG A 124 -7.38 13.02 1.82
N MET A 125 -8.17 12.14 2.41
CA MET A 125 -9.63 12.23 2.34
C MET A 125 -10.15 13.32 3.29
N ALA A 126 -11.26 13.95 2.92
CA ALA A 126 -11.94 14.90 3.78
C ALA A 126 -12.39 14.21 5.09
N SER A 127 -12.43 14.98 6.17
CA SER A 127 -13.05 14.52 7.43
C SER A 127 -14.54 14.24 7.21
N ASN A 128 -15.04 13.18 7.84
CA ASN A 128 -16.48 12.89 7.92
C ASN A 128 -17.20 13.82 8.88
#